data_AF-A0A2M7FWR8-F1
#
_entry.id   AF-A0A2M7FWR8-F1
#
_cell.length_a   1.000
_cell.length_b   1.000
_cell.length_c   1.000
_cell.angle_alpha   90.00
_cell.angle_beta   90.00
_cell.angle_gamma   90.00
#
_symmetry.space_group_name_H-M   'P 1'
#
loop_
_entity.id
_entity.type
_entity.pdbx_description
1 polymer ?
#
loop_
_entity_poly.entity_id
_entity_poly.type
_entity_poly.pdbx_seq_one_letter_code
_entity_poly.pdbx_strand_id
1 'polypeptide(L)'
;MGAPTYLHASKTLVGAAYRWDESRRLAADVASFDFNDGNQRRALSVSWFERLYGAYGRTLDLQAAAYASANTLRDAIYFNPKRDLAWSATLTGDWLTYRRYERSFNQRLALTVGTYQQTNAVNLPGGQVSQNFGWNSFEEIRYEHEWQWGPDFSTRYGIGARRFPYDGVYENKSFVYAYLNWRL
;
A
#
# COMPACT_ATOMS: atom_id res chain seq x y z
N MET A 1 28.64 14.83 1.15
CA MET A 1 28.76 13.68 0.22
C MET A 1 27.75 13.90 -0.89
N GLY A 2 28.17 13.82 -2.16
CA GLY A 2 27.26 13.96 -3.30
C GLY A 2 26.29 12.78 -3.38
N ALA A 3 25.11 13.00 -3.96
CA ALA A 3 24.13 11.94 -4.17
C ALA A 3 24.75 10.81 -5.02
N PRO A 4 24.58 9.53 -4.64
CA PRO A 4 25.11 8.41 -5.41
C PRO A 4 24.41 8.33 -6.78
N THR A 5 25.13 7.91 -7.82
CA THR A 5 24.58 7.71 -9.18
C THR A 5 23.43 6.71 -9.21
N TYR A 6 23.47 5.71 -8.32
CA TYR A 6 22.42 4.71 -8.13
C TYR A 6 22.06 4.60 -6.65
N LEU A 7 20.77 4.62 -6.34
CA LEU A 7 20.25 4.43 -5.00
C LEU A 7 19.99 2.95 -4.74
N HIS A 8 20.55 2.39 -3.67
CA HIS A 8 20.24 1.05 -3.18
C HIS A 8 20.02 1.05 -1.67
N ALA A 9 19.24 0.09 -1.18
CA ALA A 9 18.97 -0.06 0.23
C ALA A 9 18.93 -1.53 0.65
N SER A 10 19.52 -1.82 1.80
CA SER A 10 19.34 -3.10 2.50
C SER A 10 18.11 -2.99 3.40
N LYS A 11 17.23 -4.00 3.38
CA LYS A 11 16.00 -4.02 4.19
C LYS A 11 16.02 -5.18 5.17
N THR A 12 15.78 -4.88 6.44
CA THR A 12 15.47 -5.87 7.48
C THR A 12 14.04 -5.66 7.93
N LEU A 13 13.25 -6.73 8.00
CA LEU A 13 11.85 -6.69 8.43
C LEU A 13 11.57 -7.81 9.42
N VAL A 14 10.88 -7.48 10.50
CA VAL A 14 10.32 -8.45 11.46
C VAL A 14 8.82 -8.21 11.52
N GLY A 15 8.04 -9.27 11.34
CA GLY A 15 6.59 -9.20 11.33
C GLY A 15 5.96 -10.30 12.17
N ALA A 16 4.79 -10.00 12.70
CA ALA A 16 3.93 -10.96 13.39
C ALA A 16 2.52 -10.84 12.87
N ALA A 17 1.81 -11.97 12.80
CA ALA A 17 0.40 -12.00 12.45
C ALA A 17 -0.35 -12.94 13.37
N TYR A 18 -1.54 -12.52 13.77
CA TYR A 18 -2.48 -13.33 14.51
C TYR A 18 -3.75 -13.49 13.69
N ARG A 19 -4.16 -14.74 13.48
CA ARG A 19 -5.38 -15.10 12.77
C ARG A 19 -6.32 -15.76 13.78
N TRP A 20 -7.46 -15.13 14.04
CA TRP A 20 -8.49 -15.73 14.89
C TRP A 20 -9.20 -16.85 14.13
N ASP A 21 -9.54 -16.59 12.88
CA ASP A 21 -10.32 -17.47 12.01
C ASP A 21 -10.10 -17.07 10.53
N GLU A 22 -10.83 -17.70 9.60
CA GLU A 22 -10.76 -17.41 8.16
C GLU A 22 -11.25 -16.00 7.79
N SER A 23 -12.01 -15.35 8.68
CA SER A 23 -12.64 -14.05 8.50
C SER A 23 -11.90 -12.93 9.22
N ARG A 24 -10.92 -13.21 10.08
CA ARG A 24 -10.28 -12.17 10.91
C ARG A 24 -8.79 -12.37 11.12
N ARG A 25 -8.01 -11.34 10.78
CA ARG A 25 -6.54 -11.34 10.93
C ARG A 25 -6.01 -9.96 11.30
N LEU A 26 -5.06 -9.93 12.24
CA LEU A 26 -4.22 -8.77 12.54
C LEU A 26 -2.78 -9.10 12.13
N ALA A 27 -2.08 -8.14 11.54
CA ALA A 27 -0.64 -8.23 11.27
C ALA A 27 0.06 -6.92 11.61
N ALA A 28 1.31 -7.02 12.06
CA ALA A 28 2.17 -5.88 12.32
C ALA A 28 3.60 -6.19 11.85
N ASP A 29 4.23 -5.22 11.18
CA ASP A 29 5.57 -5.32 10.61
C ASP A 29 6.40 -4.11 11.03
N VAL A 30 7.62 -4.35 11.50
CA VAL A 30 8.63 -3.32 11.71
C VAL A 30 9.75 -3.53 10.71
N ALA A 31 10.12 -2.48 10.00
CA ALA A 31 11.17 -2.52 8.99
C ALA A 31 12.23 -1.44 9.23
N SER A 32 13.49 -1.78 8.96
CA SER A 32 14.62 -0.86 8.87
C SER A 32 15.22 -0.96 7.47
N PHE A 33 15.51 0.19 6.86
CA PHE A 33 16.17 0.29 5.57
C PHE A 33 17.44 1.12 5.73
N ASP A 34 18.56 0.59 5.27
CA ASP A 34 19.85 1.26 5.26
C ASP A 34 20.22 1.57 3.80
N PHE A 35 20.15 2.85 3.43
CA PHE A 35 20.45 3.33 2.09
C PHE A 35 21.93 3.70 1.94
N ASN A 36 22.44 3.59 0.72
CA ASN A 36 23.83 3.90 0.39
C ASN A 36 24.18 5.39 0.36
N ASP A 37 23.19 6.28 0.46
CA ASP A 37 23.36 7.73 0.64
C ASP A 37 23.40 8.15 2.12
N GLY A 38 23.38 7.17 3.04
CA GLY A 38 23.36 7.39 4.49
C GLY A 38 21.95 7.58 5.07
N ASN A 39 20.89 7.51 4.26
CA ASN A 39 19.52 7.49 4.80
C ASN A 39 19.25 6.18 5.56
N GLN A 40 18.64 6.31 6.73
CA GLN A 40 18.07 5.21 7.48
C GLN A 40 16.57 5.45 7.60
N ARG A 41 15.77 4.54 7.05
CA ARG A 41 14.31 4.58 7.17
C ARG A 41 13.87 3.52 8.16
N ARG A 42 13.12 3.93 9.18
CA ARG A 42 12.37 3.00 10.04
C ARG A 42 10.89 3.11 9.71
N ALA A 43 10.22 1.98 9.57
CA ALA A 43 8.81 1.93 9.26
C ALA A 43 8.08 0.93 10.17
N LEU A 44 6.85 1.27 10.53
CA LEU A 44 5.89 0.41 11.22
C LEU A 44 4.64 0.33 10.35
N SER A 45 4.18 -0.89 10.07
CA SER A 45 2.92 -1.17 9.41
C SER A 45 2.05 -2.02 10.31
N VAL A 46 0.76 -1.70 10.42
CA VAL A 46 -0.24 -2.52 11.10
C VAL A 46 -1.42 -2.68 10.16
N SER A 47 -1.95 -3.90 10.03
CA SER A 47 -3.13 -4.17 9.21
C SER A 47 -4.12 -5.09 9.93
N TRP A 48 -5.39 -4.75 9.80
CA TRP A 48 -6.53 -5.55 10.24
C TRP A 48 -7.33 -5.96 9.01
N PHE A 49 -7.66 -7.23 8.91
CA PHE A 49 -8.53 -7.79 7.91
C PHE A 49 -9.76 -8.38 8.58
N GLU A 50 -10.93 -8.09 8.04
CA GLU A 50 -12.21 -8.63 8.48
C GLU A 50 -13.16 -8.91 7.31
N ARG A 51 -13.64 -10.14 7.20
CA ARG A 51 -14.72 -10.51 6.28
C ARG A 51 -16.06 -10.13 6.91
N LEU A 52 -16.66 -9.07 6.37
CA LEU A 52 -17.96 -8.56 6.81
C LEU A 52 -19.11 -9.43 6.29
N TYR A 53 -18.96 -10.00 5.10
CA TYR A 53 -19.94 -10.89 4.49
C TYR A 53 -19.25 -11.98 3.66
N GLY A 54 -19.75 -13.21 3.77
CA GLY A 54 -19.28 -14.34 2.98
C GLY A 54 -20.44 -15.26 2.60
N ALA A 55 -20.63 -15.46 1.30
CA ALA A 55 -21.56 -16.42 0.74
C ALA A 55 -20.93 -17.09 -0.49
N TYR A 56 -21.63 -18.07 -1.07
CA TYR A 56 -21.13 -18.76 -2.26
C TYR A 56 -20.85 -17.76 -3.39
N GLY A 57 -19.58 -17.65 -3.75
CA GLY A 57 -19.12 -16.78 -4.83
C GLY A 57 -19.27 -15.28 -4.55
N ARG A 58 -19.47 -14.84 -3.30
CA ARG A 58 -19.54 -13.41 -2.96
C ARG A 58 -18.90 -13.13 -1.61
N THR A 59 -17.99 -12.17 -1.54
CA THR A 59 -17.44 -11.69 -0.27
C THR A 59 -17.46 -10.16 -0.21
N LEU A 60 -17.55 -9.66 1.01
CA LEU A 60 -17.29 -8.27 1.35
C LEU A 60 -16.26 -8.25 2.46
N ASP A 61 -15.09 -7.71 2.16
CA ASP A 61 -13.94 -7.72 3.05
C ASP A 61 -13.54 -6.27 3.38
N LEU A 62 -13.27 -5.99 4.66
CA LEU A 62 -12.73 -4.74 5.18
C LEU A 62 -11.25 -4.96 5.51
N GLN A 63 -10.39 -4.06 5.03
CA GLN A 63 -8.99 -3.97 5.43
C GLN A 63 -8.71 -2.58 6.01
N ALA A 64 -8.42 -2.49 7.30
CA ALA A 64 -7.88 -1.29 7.90
C ALA A 64 -6.35 -1.39 7.98
N ALA A 65 -5.65 -0.29 7.74
CA ALA A 65 -4.20 -0.25 7.80
C ALA A 65 -3.71 1.06 8.41
N ALA A 66 -2.58 0.97 9.11
CA ALA A 66 -1.82 2.08 9.63
C ALA A 66 -0.37 1.94 9.19
N TYR A 67 0.26 3.03 8.79
CA TYR A 67 1.66 3.06 8.40
C TYR A 67 2.33 4.29 8.99
N ALA A 68 3.52 4.14 9.56
CA ALA A 68 4.33 5.25 10.03
C ALA A 68 5.77 5.04 9.61
N SER A 69 6.46 6.09 9.18
CA SER A 69 7.89 6.02 8.94
C SER A 69 8.65 7.27 9.37
N ALA A 70 9.96 7.11 9.55
CA ALA A 70 10.90 8.18 9.83
C ALA A 70 12.18 7.96 9.04
N ASN A 71 12.68 9.03 8.42
CA ASN A 71 13.92 9.05 7.65
C ASN A 71 14.96 9.96 8.31
N THR A 72 16.23 9.55 8.24
CA THR A 72 17.35 10.35 8.78
C THR A 72 17.87 11.36 7.78
N LEU A 73 17.96 11.01 6.49
CA LEU A 73 18.50 11.89 5.45
C LEU A 73 17.54 13.05 5.18
N ARG A 74 18.14 14.18 4.81
CA ARG A 74 17.49 15.45 4.56
C ARG A 74 17.83 15.90 3.15
N ASP A 75 16.89 16.61 2.51
CA ASP A 75 17.07 17.18 1.16
C ASP A 75 17.47 16.11 0.13
N ALA A 76 16.89 14.92 0.27
CA ALA A 76 17.06 13.85 -0.69
C ALA A 76 16.38 14.22 -2.02
N ILE A 77 16.96 13.78 -3.13
CA ILE A 77 16.43 14.00 -4.49
C ILE A 77 15.21 13.12 -4.83
N TYR A 78 14.76 12.32 -3.87
CA TYR A 78 13.60 11.42 -3.98
C TYR A 78 12.64 11.69 -2.83
N PHE A 79 11.42 11.16 -2.93
CA PHE A 79 10.41 11.32 -1.88
C PHE A 79 10.88 10.70 -0.54
N ASN A 80 11.34 11.57 0.36
CA ASN A 80 11.95 11.19 1.64
C ASN A 80 11.45 12.07 2.80
N PRO A 81 10.16 11.95 3.17
CA PRO A 81 9.63 12.70 4.30
C PRO A 81 10.43 12.40 5.56
N LYS A 82 10.68 13.44 6.38
CA LYS A 82 11.35 13.28 7.66
C LYS A 82 10.56 12.32 8.55
N ARG A 83 9.24 12.48 8.58
CA ARG A 83 8.28 11.58 9.22
C ARG A 83 6.98 11.56 8.43
N ASP A 84 6.33 10.42 8.39
CA ASP A 84 4.99 10.28 7.85
C ASP A 84 4.14 9.32 8.67
N LEU A 85 2.82 9.49 8.57
CA LEU A 85 1.82 8.66 9.22
C LEU A 85 0.60 8.58 8.32
N ALA A 86 0.09 7.38 8.08
CA ALA A 86 -1.09 7.11 7.27
C ALA A 86 -2.04 6.18 8.02
N TRP A 87 -3.34 6.41 7.85
CA TRP A 87 -4.41 5.48 8.22
C TRP A 87 -5.32 5.29 7.02
N SER A 88 -5.78 4.08 6.79
CA SER A 88 -6.71 3.79 5.68
C SER A 88 -7.67 2.67 6.00
N ALA A 89 -8.82 2.72 5.37
CA ALA A 89 -9.76 1.61 5.29
C ALA A 89 -10.05 1.31 3.83
N THR A 90 -10.00 0.04 3.47
CA THR A 90 -10.33 -0.48 2.14
C THR A 90 -11.52 -1.43 2.27
N LEU A 91 -12.60 -1.15 1.55
CA LEU A 91 -13.71 -2.07 1.40
C LEU A 91 -13.60 -2.76 0.04
N THR A 92 -13.62 -4.09 0.03
CA THR A 92 -13.47 -4.91 -1.18
C THR A 92 -14.68 -5.82 -1.34
N GLY A 93 -15.44 -5.62 -2.42
CA GLY A 93 -16.43 -6.59 -2.88
C GLY A 93 -15.84 -7.51 -3.92
N ASP A 94 -15.96 -8.82 -3.74
CA ASP A 94 -15.54 -9.84 -4.71
C ASP A 94 -16.75 -10.70 -5.08
N TRP A 95 -17.00 -10.91 -6.37
CA TRP A 95 -18.10 -11.75 -6.83
C TRP A 95 -17.74 -12.61 -8.04
N LEU A 96 -18.08 -13.88 -7.94
CA LEU A 96 -18.01 -14.89 -8.97
C LEU A 96 -19.13 -14.67 -9.98
N THR A 97 -18.77 -14.50 -11.24
CA THR A 97 -19.70 -14.28 -12.35
C THR A 97 -19.81 -15.47 -13.29
N TYR A 98 -18.76 -16.30 -13.36
CA TYR A 98 -18.78 -17.54 -14.13
C TYR A 98 -18.00 -18.63 -13.40
N ARG A 99 -18.51 -19.86 -13.42
CA ARG A 99 -17.77 -21.05 -13.00
C ARG A 99 -18.19 -22.29 -13.78
N ARG A 100 -17.20 -23.04 -14.28
CA ARG A 100 -17.40 -24.37 -14.87
C ARG A 100 -16.15 -25.22 -14.63
N TYR A 101 -16.31 -26.32 -13.90
CA TYR A 101 -15.19 -27.14 -13.41
C TYR A 101 -14.17 -26.25 -12.66
N GLU A 102 -12.92 -26.26 -13.10
CA GLU A 102 -11.81 -25.49 -12.54
C GLU A 102 -11.74 -24.05 -13.10
N ARG A 103 -12.56 -23.72 -14.10
CA ARG A 103 -12.59 -22.38 -14.69
C ARG A 103 -13.51 -21.48 -13.89
N SER A 104 -13.02 -20.31 -13.51
CA SER A 104 -13.83 -19.28 -12.85
C SER A 104 -13.48 -17.88 -13.32
N PHE A 105 -14.46 -16.99 -13.22
CA PHE A 105 -14.29 -15.57 -13.46
C PHE A 105 -14.85 -14.79 -12.27
N ASN A 106 -13.98 -14.04 -11.60
CA ASN A 106 -14.33 -13.17 -10.50
C ASN A 106 -14.15 -11.71 -10.92
N GLN A 107 -15.04 -10.87 -10.43
CA GLN A 107 -14.91 -9.43 -10.50
C GLN A 107 -14.71 -8.90 -9.09
N ARG A 108 -13.90 -7.85 -8.96
CA ARG A 108 -13.60 -7.24 -7.66
C ARG A 108 -13.60 -5.73 -7.78
N LEU A 109 -14.24 -5.07 -6.81
CA LEU A 109 -14.24 -3.63 -6.65
C LEU A 109 -13.67 -3.30 -5.27
N ALA A 110 -12.61 -2.50 -5.23
CA ALA A 110 -12.00 -2.02 -4.00
C ALA A 110 -12.12 -0.49 -3.91
N LEU A 111 -12.61 -0.01 -2.77
CA LEU A 111 -12.72 1.40 -2.42
C LEU A 111 -11.86 1.66 -1.18
N THR A 112 -10.89 2.54 -1.31
CA THR A 112 -9.97 2.93 -0.24
C THR A 112 -10.17 4.38 0.12
N VAL A 113 -10.26 4.66 1.40
CA VAL A 113 -10.22 6.03 1.95
C VAL A 113 -9.22 6.07 3.09
N GLY A 114 -8.54 7.20 3.26
CA GLY A 114 -7.55 7.32 4.31
C GLY A 114 -7.17 8.75 4.62
N THR A 115 -6.31 8.90 5.62
CA THR A 115 -5.68 10.15 6.01
C THR A 115 -4.18 9.97 6.09
N TYR A 116 -3.44 11.02 5.74
CA TYR A 116 -2.00 11.04 5.66
C TYR A 116 -1.48 12.35 6.24
N GLN A 117 -0.51 12.25 7.14
CA GLN A 117 0.23 13.36 7.69
C GLN A 117 1.70 13.21 7.34
N GLN A 118 2.30 14.31 6.90
CA GLN A 118 3.69 14.36 6.48
C GLN A 118 4.42 15.52 7.13
N THR A 119 5.65 15.28 7.55
CA THR A 119 6.61 16.33 7.95
C THR A 119 7.88 16.17 7.13
N ASN A 120 8.29 17.25 6.47
CA ASN A 120 9.55 17.34 5.74
C ASN A 120 10.57 18.16 6.52
N ALA A 121 11.83 17.99 6.16
CA ALA A 121 12.88 18.90 6.55
C ALA A 121 13.30 19.71 5.33
N VAL A 122 13.37 21.02 5.51
CA VAL A 122 13.68 21.97 4.44
C VAL A 122 14.88 22.79 4.88
N ASN A 123 15.89 22.88 4.02
CA ASN A 123 16.98 23.82 4.22
C ASN A 123 16.57 25.23 3.80
N LEU A 124 16.68 26.18 4.72
CA LEU A 124 16.47 27.61 4.47
C LEU A 124 17.75 28.40 4.80
N PRO A 125 17.93 29.60 4.23
CA PRO A 125 18.96 30.52 4.71
C PRO A 125 18.76 30.80 6.21
N GLY A 126 19.74 30.44 7.04
CA GLY A 126 19.65 30.57 8.51
C GLY A 126 19.41 29.26 9.27
N GLY A 127 19.23 28.13 8.58
CA GLY A 127 19.20 26.81 9.20
C GLY A 127 18.11 25.89 8.65
N GLN A 128 18.06 24.68 9.20
CA GLN A 128 17.09 23.68 8.79
C GLN A 128 15.79 23.83 9.59
N VAL A 129 14.66 23.85 8.90
CA VAL A 129 13.32 23.96 9.50
C VAL A 129 12.50 22.72 9.16
N SER A 130 11.64 22.29 10.09
CA SER A 130 10.69 21.20 9.83
C SER A 130 9.36 21.80 9.36
N GLN A 131 8.88 21.36 8.20
CA GLN A 131 7.60 21.76 7.64
C GLN A 131 6.60 20.62 7.77
N ASN A 132 5.51 20.86 8.49
CA ASN A 132 4.42 19.89 8.67
C ASN A 132 3.25 20.26 7.76
N PHE A 133 2.78 19.31 6.96
CA PHE A 133 1.68 19.51 6.00
C PHE A 133 0.29 19.20 6.58
N GLY A 134 0.24 18.83 7.87
CA GLY A 134 -1.01 18.48 8.54
C GLY A 134 -1.64 17.19 7.99
N TRP A 135 -2.84 16.89 8.48
CA TRP A 135 -3.62 15.75 8.02
C TRP A 135 -4.35 16.08 6.72
N ASN A 136 -4.14 15.24 5.70
CA ASN A 136 -4.80 15.33 4.41
C ASN A 136 -5.48 14.00 4.10
N SER A 137 -6.65 14.02 3.47
CA SER A 137 -7.33 12.79 3.06
C SER A 137 -6.74 12.22 1.77
N PHE A 138 -6.99 10.95 1.49
CA PHE A 138 -6.73 10.36 0.18
C PHE A 138 -7.76 9.29 -0.14
N GLU A 139 -7.90 8.98 -1.42
CA GLU A 139 -8.86 8.01 -1.91
C GLU A 139 -8.31 7.21 -3.09
N GLU A 140 -8.71 5.94 -3.19
CA GLU A 140 -8.39 5.05 -4.30
C GLU A 140 -9.59 4.17 -4.65
N ILE A 141 -9.87 4.03 -5.94
CA ILE A 141 -10.82 3.06 -6.48
C ILE A 141 -10.09 2.12 -7.44
N ARG A 142 -10.35 0.83 -7.32
CA ARG A 142 -9.84 -0.20 -8.23
C ARG A 142 -10.93 -1.15 -8.64
N TYR A 143 -10.94 -1.49 -9.93
CA TYR A 143 -11.80 -2.53 -10.48
C TYR A 143 -10.94 -3.59 -11.17
N GLU A 144 -11.13 -4.84 -10.77
CA GLU A 144 -10.31 -5.99 -11.14
C GLU A 144 -11.15 -7.14 -11.68
N HIS A 145 -10.54 -7.88 -12.59
CA HIS A 145 -11.04 -9.10 -13.20
C HIS A 145 -10.02 -10.20 -12.96
N GLU A 146 -10.47 -11.36 -12.49
CA GLU A 146 -9.64 -12.54 -12.29
C GLU A 146 -10.23 -13.75 -13.01
N TRP A 147 -9.45 -14.32 -13.91
CA TRP A 147 -9.72 -15.58 -14.56
C TRP A 147 -8.84 -16.68 -13.96
N GLN A 148 -9.49 -17.72 -13.44
CA GLN A 148 -8.85 -19.02 -13.22
C GLN A 148 -9.17 -19.90 -14.43
N TRP A 149 -8.16 -20.40 -15.14
CA TRP A 149 -8.35 -21.21 -16.36
C TRP A 149 -8.24 -22.71 -16.11
N GLY A 150 -7.63 -23.09 -14.99
CA GLY A 150 -7.31 -24.43 -14.51
C GLY A 150 -6.43 -24.32 -13.26
N PRO A 151 -5.90 -25.42 -12.70
CA PRO A 151 -5.05 -25.38 -11.51
C PRO A 151 -3.73 -24.60 -11.72
N ASP A 152 -3.21 -24.58 -12.95
CA ASP A 152 -1.86 -24.13 -13.25
C ASP A 152 -1.79 -22.78 -13.94
N PHE A 153 -2.92 -22.15 -14.26
CA PHE A 153 -2.93 -20.86 -14.96
C PHE A 153 -4.04 -19.93 -14.47
N SER A 154 -3.65 -18.73 -14.08
CA SER A 154 -4.57 -17.64 -13.77
C SER A 154 -4.09 -16.30 -14.33
N THR A 155 -5.05 -15.43 -14.62
CA THR A 155 -4.82 -14.09 -15.12
C THR A 155 -5.66 -13.12 -14.31
N ARG A 156 -5.03 -12.08 -13.77
CA ARG A 156 -5.75 -10.96 -13.14
C ARG A 156 -5.38 -9.68 -13.85
N TYR A 157 -6.34 -8.82 -14.14
CA TYR A 157 -6.07 -7.49 -14.67
C TYR A 157 -7.06 -6.49 -14.09
N GLY A 158 -6.67 -5.22 -14.07
CA GLY A 158 -7.49 -4.19 -13.47
C GLY A 158 -7.08 -2.79 -13.86
N ILE A 159 -7.96 -1.88 -13.51
CA ILE A 159 -7.77 -0.44 -13.64
C ILE A 159 -8.02 0.22 -12.30
N GLY A 160 -7.40 1.35 -12.07
CA GLY A 160 -7.61 2.12 -10.84
C GLY A 160 -7.33 3.60 -11.02
N ALA A 161 -7.87 4.37 -10.10
CA ALA A 161 -7.60 5.79 -9.95
C ALA A 161 -7.36 6.10 -8.48
N ARG A 162 -6.39 6.96 -8.20
CA ARG A 162 -6.01 7.39 -6.85
C ARG A 162 -5.81 8.89 -6.82
N ARG A 163 -6.24 9.52 -5.74
CA ARG A 163 -5.90 10.90 -5.38
C ARG A 163 -5.16 10.88 -4.05
N PHE A 164 -3.92 11.37 -4.02
CA PHE A 164 -3.06 11.30 -2.83
C PHE A 164 -2.31 12.63 -2.60
N PRO A 165 -2.17 13.11 -1.35
CA PRO A 165 -1.45 14.34 -1.02
C PRO A 165 0.05 14.07 -0.82
N TYR A 166 0.89 14.55 -1.73
CA TYR A 166 2.35 14.55 -1.59
C TYR A 166 2.81 15.96 -1.27
N ASP A 167 3.57 16.14 -0.19
CA ASP A 167 4.06 17.47 0.22
C ASP A 167 2.91 18.51 0.36
N GLY A 168 1.73 18.04 0.77
CA GLY A 168 0.51 18.86 0.90
C GLY A 168 -0.23 19.15 -0.41
N VAL A 169 0.29 18.72 -1.57
CA VAL A 169 -0.35 18.91 -2.88
C VAL A 169 -0.95 17.61 -3.38
N TYR A 170 -2.20 17.67 -3.85
CA TYR A 170 -2.88 16.49 -4.36
C TYR A 170 -2.40 16.11 -5.76
N GLU A 171 -2.03 14.85 -5.93
CA GLU A 171 -1.74 14.24 -7.21
C GLU A 171 -2.80 13.18 -7.55
N ASN A 172 -3.29 13.23 -8.78
CA ASN A 172 -4.21 12.25 -9.33
C ASN A 172 -3.46 11.27 -10.24
N LYS A 173 -3.61 9.98 -9.99
CA LYS A 173 -2.98 8.91 -10.76
C LYS A 173 -4.02 7.91 -11.20
N SER A 174 -4.10 7.68 -12.51
CA SER A 174 -4.80 6.53 -13.08
C SER A 174 -3.79 5.48 -13.52
N PHE A 175 -4.11 4.20 -13.34
CA PHE A 175 -3.20 3.11 -13.65
C PHE A 175 -3.95 1.87 -14.12
N VAL A 176 -3.25 1.06 -14.91
CA VAL A 176 -3.69 -0.27 -15.36
C VAL A 176 -2.61 -1.28 -15.02
N TYR A 177 -3.00 -2.52 -14.76
CA TYR A 177 -2.07 -3.58 -14.41
C TYR A 177 -2.61 -4.95 -14.80
N ALA A 178 -1.69 -5.90 -14.96
CA ALA A 178 -2.00 -7.29 -15.20
C ALA A 178 -0.99 -8.20 -14.47
N TYR A 179 -1.49 -9.32 -13.95
CA TYR A 179 -0.75 -10.38 -13.32
C TYR A 179 -1.05 -11.69 -14.04
N LEU A 180 0.02 -12.44 -14.31
CA LEU A 180 -0.05 -13.78 -14.89
C LEU A 180 0.62 -14.72 -13.91
N ASN A 181 -0.09 -15.76 -13.50
CA ASN A 181 0.47 -16.83 -12.69
C ASN A 181 0.39 -18.12 -13.50
N TRP A 182 1.54 -18.78 -13.68
CA TRP A 182 1.61 -20.10 -14.27
C TRP A 182 2.50 -21.03 -13.45
N ARG A 183 2.18 -22.32 -13.46
CA ARG A 183 3.02 -23.39 -12.92
C ARG A 183 3.38 -24.36 -14.03
N LEU A 184 4.62 -24.86 -14.00
CA LEU A 184 5.16 -25.87 -14.92
C LEU A 184 5.25 -27.21 -14.20
#